data_AF-A0A537S8A2-F1
#
_entry.id   AF-A0A537S8A2-F1
#
_cell.length_a   1.000
_cell.length_b   1.000
_cell.length_c   1.000
_cell.angle_alpha   90.00
_cell.angle_beta   90.00
_cell.angle_gamma   90.00
#
_symmetry.space_group_name_H-M   'P 1'
#
loop_
_entity.id
_entity.type
_entity.pdbx_description
1 polymer ?
#
loop_
_entity_poly.entity_id
_entity_poly.type
_entity_poly.pdbx_seq_one_letter_code
_entity_poly.pdbx_strand_id
1 'polypeptide(L)'
;PATYLPRLIKRVRTHDPSPPWQWVFVLAFTGVRGAVSLAAALALPFALPSGEAFPYRDLILFVTFGVILITLVGLGLGLPLVVRWLGIAQAGRNEHRAELESEIAARREALGVALRSLDAITDDRELSDEVIKLLRARHETRVNQLPDSLDPNVDDVSAAGIDLTRELIAAERKFIHVLLRDGRITDETRRRIERDLDLEEASLANREYRRG
;
A
#
# COMPACT_ATOMS: atom_id res chain seq x y z
N PRO A 1 23.28 12.54 11.09
CA PRO A 1 24.44 11.85 10.45
C PRO A 1 24.20 10.35 10.22
N ALA A 2 23.74 9.59 11.23
CA ALA A 2 23.53 8.14 11.12
C ALA A 2 22.52 7.70 10.03
N THR A 3 21.48 8.50 9.75
CA THR A 3 20.45 8.16 8.74
C THR A 3 20.95 8.26 7.30
N TYR A 4 21.90 9.14 7.02
CA TYR A 4 22.39 9.41 5.65
C TYR A 4 23.76 8.76 5.36
N LEU A 5 24.57 8.48 6.39
CA LEU A 5 25.90 7.87 6.27
C LEU A 5 25.94 6.52 5.51
N PRO A 6 25.08 5.52 5.82
CA PRO A 6 25.16 4.21 5.16
C PRO A 6 24.82 4.28 3.66
N ARG A 7 24.17 5.38 3.21
CA ARG A 7 23.76 5.59 1.82
C ARG A 7 24.82 6.30 0.95
N LEU A 8 26.00 6.58 1.50
CA LEU A 8 27.19 6.93 0.71
C LEU A 8 27.67 5.74 -0.15
N ILE A 9 27.28 4.52 0.22
CA ILE A 9 27.55 3.30 -0.55
C ILE A 9 26.51 3.16 -1.67
N LYS A 10 26.98 3.18 -2.93
CA LYS A 10 26.12 3.13 -4.14
C LYS A 10 25.11 1.97 -4.12
N ARG A 11 25.51 0.81 -3.59
CA ARG A 11 24.70 -0.43 -3.51
C ARG A 11 23.49 -0.32 -2.58
N VAL A 12 23.62 0.45 -1.50
CA VAL A 12 22.55 0.72 -0.53
C VAL A 12 21.57 1.73 -1.13
N ARG A 13 22.08 2.82 -1.71
CA ARG A 13 21.27 3.87 -2.36
C ARG A 13 20.40 3.35 -3.52
N THR A 14 20.84 2.32 -4.23
CA THR A 14 20.06 1.72 -5.33
C THR A 14 18.88 0.87 -4.88
N HIS A 15 18.90 0.32 -3.66
CA HIS A 15 17.81 -0.52 -3.14
C HIS A 15 16.94 0.21 -2.09
N ASP A 16 17.44 1.30 -1.52
CA ASP A 16 16.77 2.02 -0.43
C ASP A 16 17.00 3.55 -0.62
N PRO A 17 16.05 4.25 -1.27
CA PRO A 17 16.15 5.69 -1.46
C PRO A 17 16.22 6.43 -0.11
N SER A 18 16.90 7.57 -0.08
CA SER A 18 17.06 8.31 1.18
C SER A 18 15.71 8.84 1.66
N PRO A 19 15.37 8.67 2.95
CA PRO A 19 14.12 9.18 3.47
C PRO A 19 14.08 10.72 3.34
N PRO A 20 12.92 11.29 2.99
CA PRO A 20 12.74 12.73 2.95
C PRO A 20 13.23 13.39 4.24
N TRP A 21 13.89 14.55 4.12
CA TRP A 21 14.43 15.28 5.28
C TRP A 21 13.35 15.60 6.32
N GLN A 22 12.09 15.71 5.89
CA GLN A 22 10.92 15.92 6.73
C GLN A 22 10.76 14.82 7.79
N TRP A 23 11.03 13.55 7.43
CA TRP A 23 10.99 12.43 8.37
C TRP A 23 12.08 12.52 9.41
N VAL A 24 13.30 12.88 8.99
CA VAL A 24 14.43 13.07 9.90
C VAL A 24 14.17 14.25 10.84
N PHE A 25 13.57 15.33 10.32
CA PHE A 25 13.14 16.47 11.14
C PHE A 25 12.10 16.06 12.17
N VAL A 26 11.06 15.31 11.80
CA VAL A 26 10.06 14.83 12.75
C VAL A 26 10.68 13.90 13.79
N LEU A 27 11.56 12.98 13.39
CA LEU A 27 12.24 12.09 14.32
C LEU A 27 13.09 12.86 15.34
N ALA A 28 13.79 13.91 14.89
CA ALA A 28 14.54 14.82 15.77
C ALA A 28 13.58 15.65 16.64
N PHE A 29 12.44 16.06 16.09
CA PHE A 29 11.40 16.82 16.78
C PHE A 29 10.61 15.97 17.79
N THR A 30 10.62 14.65 17.71
CA THR A 30 9.98 13.78 18.72
C THR A 30 10.97 13.13 19.69
N GLY A 31 12.26 13.48 19.59
CA GLY A 31 13.32 12.92 20.42
C GLY A 31 13.14 13.15 21.93
N VAL A 32 13.92 12.42 22.73
CA VAL A 32 13.84 12.42 24.21
C VAL A 32 14.09 13.83 24.77
N ARG A 33 13.03 14.47 25.27
CA ARG A 33 13.12 15.78 25.95
C ARG A 33 13.14 15.61 27.46
N GLY A 34 13.92 16.44 28.14
CA GLY A 34 13.84 16.60 29.59
C GLY A 34 14.50 15.53 30.45
N ALA A 35 14.81 14.33 29.93
CA ALA A 35 15.45 13.27 30.72
C ALA A 35 16.81 13.69 31.30
N VAL A 36 17.66 14.34 30.49
CA VAL A 36 18.98 14.83 30.93
C VAL A 36 18.84 15.99 31.91
N SER A 37 17.94 16.94 31.64
CA SER A 37 17.68 18.09 32.53
C SER A 37 17.13 17.64 33.88
N LEU A 38 16.21 16.67 33.88
CA LEU A 38 15.65 16.09 35.11
C LEU A 38 16.71 15.31 35.89
N ALA A 39 17.53 14.51 35.21
CA ALA A 39 18.64 13.80 35.85
C ALA A 39 19.63 14.77 36.50
N ALA A 40 20.00 15.86 35.81
CA ALA A 40 20.87 16.90 36.36
C ALA A 40 20.25 17.60 37.58
N ALA A 41 18.96 17.92 37.54
CA ALA A 41 18.26 18.54 38.65
C ALA A 41 18.12 17.60 39.86
N LEU A 42 17.87 16.31 39.64
CA LEU A 42 17.80 15.29 40.69
C LEU A 42 19.18 14.95 41.29
N ALA A 43 20.25 15.10 40.51
CA ALA A 43 21.62 14.92 40.96
C ALA A 43 22.10 16.02 41.92
N LEU A 44 21.33 17.11 42.07
CA LEU A 44 21.65 18.15 43.05
C LEU A 44 21.59 17.58 44.48
N PRO A 45 22.70 17.69 45.24
CA PRO A 45 22.78 17.13 46.59
C PRO A 45 21.80 17.85 47.52
N PHE A 46 21.36 17.15 48.56
CA PHE A 46 20.46 17.73 49.56
C PHE A 46 21.14 18.79 50.44
N ALA A 47 22.46 18.67 50.64
CA ALA A 47 23.26 19.57 51.46
C ALA A 47 24.64 19.83 50.82
N LEU A 48 25.24 20.97 51.16
CA LEU A 48 26.61 21.32 50.82
C LEU A 48 27.61 20.49 51.67
N PRO A 49 28.89 20.43 51.27
CA PRO A 49 29.95 19.85 52.10
C PRO A 49 30.08 20.49 53.49
N SER A 50 29.58 21.72 53.66
CA SER A 50 29.50 22.44 54.94
C SER A 50 28.36 21.95 55.86
N GLY A 51 27.48 21.06 55.40
CA GLY A 51 26.32 20.56 56.13
C GLY A 51 25.06 21.41 56.00
N GLU A 52 25.14 22.60 55.37
CA GLU A 52 23.99 23.46 55.09
C GLU A 52 23.14 22.91 53.93
N ALA A 53 21.82 23.17 53.96
CA ALA A 53 20.92 22.76 52.88
C ALA A 53 21.31 23.41 51.53
N PHE A 54 21.16 22.67 50.44
CA PHE A 54 21.47 23.21 49.11
C PHE A 54 20.51 24.36 48.76
N PRO A 55 21.02 25.57 48.44
CA PRO A 55 20.19 26.73 48.25
C PRO A 55 19.31 26.57 47.01
N TYR A 56 18.02 26.93 47.15
CA TYR A 56 17.04 26.97 46.05
C TYR A 56 16.83 25.65 45.29
N ARG A 57 17.19 24.49 45.87
CA ARG A 57 17.04 23.18 45.23
C ARG A 57 15.62 22.93 44.73
N ASP A 58 14.62 23.17 45.58
CA ASP A 58 13.22 22.93 45.23
C ASP A 58 12.72 23.89 44.15
N LEU A 59 13.24 25.12 44.12
CA LEU A 59 12.95 26.08 43.05
C LEU A 59 13.54 25.61 41.71
N ILE A 60 14.77 25.08 41.71
CA ILE A 60 15.40 24.51 40.51
C ILE A 60 14.61 23.32 40.01
N LEU A 61 14.17 22.42 40.90
CA LEU A 61 13.34 21.27 40.54
C LEU A 61 11.98 21.72 39.96
N PHE A 62 11.33 22.69 40.61
CA PHE A 62 10.05 23.24 40.15
C PHE A 62 10.16 23.85 38.75
N VAL A 63 11.16 24.70 38.51
CA VAL A 63 11.39 25.32 37.19
C VAL A 63 11.73 24.26 36.15
N THR A 64 12.61 23.30 36.49
CA THR A 64 12.98 22.21 35.58
C THR A 64 11.76 21.41 35.16
N PHE A 65 10.91 21.01 36.12
CA PHE A 65 9.69 20.26 35.84
C PHE A 65 8.69 21.09 35.04
N GLY A 66 8.50 22.36 35.38
CA GLY A 66 7.63 23.29 34.64
C GLY A 66 8.06 23.47 33.19
N VAL A 67 9.35 23.67 32.93
CA VAL A 67 9.90 23.78 31.56
C VAL A 67 9.72 22.47 30.80
N ILE A 68 9.94 21.32 31.43
CA ILE A 68 9.69 20.01 30.81
C ILE A 68 8.22 19.85 30.43
N LEU A 69 7.29 20.17 31.35
CA LEU A 69 5.85 20.10 31.07
C LEU A 69 5.43 21.02 29.92
N ILE A 70 5.85 22.29 29.96
CA ILE A 70 5.51 23.27 28.93
C ILE A 70 6.06 22.83 27.56
N THR A 71 7.30 22.32 27.52
CA THR A 71 7.89 21.83 26.27
C THR A 71 7.21 20.56 25.77
N LEU A 72 6.85 19.62 26.63
CA LEU A 72 6.12 18.41 26.23
C LEU A 72 4.72 18.73 25.73
N VAL A 73 3.97 19.58 26.43
CA VAL A 73 2.60 19.96 26.04
C VAL A 73 2.61 20.84 24.80
N GLY A 74 3.44 21.88 24.79
CA GLY A 74 3.53 22.83 23.69
C GLY A 74 4.01 22.17 22.39
N LEU A 75 5.12 21.40 22.43
CA LEU A 75 5.61 20.72 21.23
C LEU A 75 4.80 19.47 20.89
N GLY A 76 4.24 18.76 21.88
CA GLY A 76 3.38 17.60 21.66
C GLY A 76 2.09 17.96 20.92
N LEU A 77 1.41 19.03 21.34
CA LEU A 77 0.20 19.52 20.66
C LEU A 77 0.51 20.21 19.33
N GLY A 78 1.73 20.73 19.13
CA GLY A 78 2.17 21.33 17.87
C GLY A 78 2.50 20.31 16.78
N LEU A 79 2.79 19.05 17.15
CA LEU A 79 3.23 18.01 16.21
C LEU A 79 2.25 17.77 15.04
N PRO A 80 0.93 17.60 15.25
CA PRO A 80 -0.01 17.35 14.15
C PRO A 80 -0.03 18.51 13.13
N LEU A 81 0.11 19.74 13.62
CA LEU A 81 0.17 20.94 12.78
C LEU A 81 1.44 20.96 11.92
N VAL A 82 2.59 20.67 12.54
CA VAL A 82 3.90 20.60 11.87
C VAL A 82 3.91 19.49 10.82
N VAL A 83 3.40 18.30 11.15
CA VAL A 83 3.31 17.16 10.21
C VAL A 83 2.45 17.51 9.00
N ARG A 84 1.34 18.22 9.22
CA ARG A 84 0.45 18.67 8.14
C ARG A 84 1.11 19.76 7.28
N TRP A 85 1.82 20.69 7.90
CA TRP A 85 2.52 21.77 7.21
C TRP A 85 3.71 21.27 6.38
N LEU A 86 4.49 20.31 6.89
CA LEU A 86 5.59 19.67 6.15
C LEU A 86 5.10 18.73 5.02
N GLY A 87 3.80 18.49 4.91
CA GLY A 87 3.23 17.64 3.85
C GLY A 87 3.60 16.16 3.97
N ILE A 88 4.05 15.70 5.14
CA ILE A 88 4.56 14.33 5.35
C ILE A 88 3.46 13.30 5.09
N ALA A 89 2.23 13.61 5.49
CA ALA A 89 1.08 12.76 5.23
C ALA A 89 0.81 12.58 3.72
N GLN A 90 1.04 13.61 2.90
CA GLN A 90 0.89 13.52 1.44
C GLN A 90 2.08 12.77 0.83
N ALA A 91 3.30 13.03 1.30
CA ALA A 91 4.50 12.33 0.85
C ALA A 91 4.40 10.81 1.09
N GLY A 92 3.97 10.39 2.28
CA GLY A 92 3.78 8.98 2.61
C GLY A 92 2.70 8.30 1.77
N ARG A 93 1.60 9.00 1.44
CA ARG A 93 0.58 8.48 0.52
C ARG A 93 1.12 8.29 -0.90
N ASN A 94 1.88 9.25 -1.40
CA ASN A 94 2.48 9.19 -2.73
C ASN A 94 3.51 8.06 -2.83
N GLU A 95 4.35 7.90 -1.80
CA GLU A 95 5.33 6.82 -1.70
C GLU A 95 4.66 5.45 -1.71
N HIS A 96 3.65 5.25 -0.86
CA HIS A 96 2.88 4.00 -0.84
C HIS A 96 2.20 3.69 -2.17
N ARG A 97 1.67 4.72 -2.86
CA ARG A 97 1.09 4.55 -4.19
C ARG A 97 2.15 4.14 -5.22
N ALA A 98 3.31 4.78 -5.22
CA ALA A 98 4.41 4.44 -6.12
C ALA A 98 4.93 3.01 -5.88
N GLU A 99 4.99 2.57 -4.62
CA GLU A 99 5.32 1.18 -4.25
C GLU A 99 4.30 0.20 -4.85
N LEU A 100 3.00 0.44 -4.65
CA LEU A 100 1.93 -0.39 -5.22
C LEU A 100 1.99 -0.43 -6.76
N GLU A 101 2.22 0.71 -7.42
CA GLU A 101 2.38 0.77 -8.88
C GLU A 101 3.58 -0.09 -9.34
N SER A 102 4.70 0.00 -8.64
CA SER A 102 5.90 -0.80 -8.94
C SER A 102 5.68 -2.29 -8.72
N GLU A 103 4.93 -2.67 -7.67
CA GLU A 103 4.57 -4.04 -7.38
C GLU A 103 3.64 -4.62 -8.45
N ILE A 104 2.61 -3.88 -8.86
CA ILE A 104 1.69 -4.30 -9.93
C ILE A 104 2.44 -4.46 -11.25
N ALA A 105 3.34 -3.53 -11.59
CA ALA A 105 4.17 -3.61 -12.79
C ALA A 105 5.06 -4.87 -12.76
N ALA A 106 5.75 -5.13 -11.65
CA ALA A 106 6.59 -6.32 -11.50
C ALA A 106 5.79 -7.63 -11.60
N ARG A 107 4.60 -7.68 -10.97
CA ARG A 107 3.69 -8.85 -11.07
C ARG A 107 3.22 -9.08 -12.50
N ARG A 108 2.88 -8.03 -13.24
CA ARG A 108 2.52 -8.12 -14.68
C ARG A 108 3.67 -8.66 -15.51
N GLU A 109 4.87 -8.12 -15.32
CA GLU A 109 6.06 -8.60 -16.02
C GLU A 109 6.33 -10.08 -15.73
N ALA A 110 6.26 -10.49 -14.47
CA ALA A 110 6.45 -11.88 -14.06
C ALA A 110 5.41 -12.83 -14.69
N LEU A 111 4.14 -12.42 -14.74
CA LEU A 111 3.09 -13.20 -15.42
C LEU A 111 3.34 -13.27 -16.94
N GLY A 112 3.80 -12.18 -17.55
CA GLY A 112 4.19 -12.15 -18.96
C GLY A 112 5.36 -13.07 -19.27
N VAL A 113 6.37 -13.14 -18.38
CA VAL A 113 7.46 -14.12 -18.48
C VAL A 113 6.92 -15.54 -18.35
N ALA A 114 6.04 -15.81 -17.37
CA ALA A 114 5.44 -17.12 -17.18
C ALA A 114 4.65 -17.60 -18.41
N LEU A 115 3.91 -16.71 -19.07
CA LEU A 115 3.20 -17.02 -20.32
C LEU A 115 4.16 -17.36 -21.47
N ARG A 116 5.22 -16.57 -21.66
CA ARG A 116 6.25 -16.87 -22.68
C ARG A 116 6.97 -18.19 -22.40
N SER A 117 7.24 -18.49 -21.12
CA SER A 117 7.84 -19.76 -20.72
C SER A 117 6.88 -20.93 -20.94
N LEU A 118 5.57 -20.73 -20.72
CA LEU A 118 4.57 -21.74 -21.05
C LEU A 118 4.61 -22.06 -22.54
N ASP A 119 4.60 -21.04 -23.40
CA ASP A 119 4.68 -21.20 -24.86
C ASP A 119 5.93 -22.01 -25.28
N ALA A 120 7.11 -21.65 -24.74
CA ALA A 120 8.36 -22.35 -25.02
C ALA A 120 8.39 -23.81 -24.53
N ILE A 121 7.75 -24.11 -23.38
CA ILE A 121 7.66 -25.48 -22.84
C ILE A 121 6.68 -26.33 -23.64
N THR A 122 5.60 -25.72 -24.13
CA THR A 122 4.59 -26.42 -24.92
C THR A 122 5.04 -26.73 -26.33
N ASP A 123 5.92 -25.93 -26.93
CA ASP A 123 6.51 -26.23 -28.24
C ASP A 123 7.41 -27.49 -28.23
N ASP A 124 8.00 -27.83 -27.08
CA ASP A 124 8.95 -28.96 -26.91
C ASP A 124 8.29 -30.23 -26.31
N ARG A 125 7.00 -30.18 -25.97
CA ARG A 125 6.28 -31.29 -25.35
C ARG A 125 4.99 -31.58 -26.11
N GLU A 126 4.73 -32.86 -26.41
CA GLU A 126 3.41 -33.33 -26.87
C GLU A 126 2.37 -33.23 -25.73
N LEU A 127 1.96 -32.02 -25.40
CA LEU A 127 0.85 -31.74 -24.50
C LEU A 127 -0.43 -31.60 -25.32
N SER A 128 -1.55 -32.06 -24.78
CA SER A 128 -2.86 -31.82 -25.40
C SER A 128 -3.18 -30.32 -25.41
N ASP A 129 -3.68 -29.82 -26.54
CA ASP A 129 -4.15 -28.44 -26.73
C ASP A 129 -5.11 -27.98 -25.62
N GLU A 130 -5.89 -28.91 -25.05
CA GLU A 130 -6.83 -28.61 -23.97
C GLU A 130 -6.12 -28.23 -22.66
N VAL A 131 -5.00 -28.89 -22.35
CA VAL A 131 -4.16 -28.56 -21.18
C VAL A 131 -3.48 -27.20 -21.37
N ILE A 132 -3.02 -26.90 -22.59
CA ILE A 132 -2.39 -25.62 -22.94
C ILE A 132 -3.41 -24.48 -22.79
N LYS A 133 -4.61 -24.65 -23.35
CA LYS A 133 -5.71 -23.68 -23.22
C LYS A 133 -6.07 -23.43 -21.75
N LEU A 134 -6.18 -24.48 -20.94
CA LEU A 134 -6.49 -24.35 -19.51
C LEU A 134 -5.41 -23.56 -18.75
N LEU A 135 -4.13 -23.85 -19.01
CA LEU A 135 -3.00 -23.17 -18.35
C LEU A 135 -2.91 -21.70 -18.77
N ARG A 136 -3.13 -21.40 -20.06
CA ARG A 136 -3.18 -20.04 -20.60
C ARG A 136 -4.33 -19.25 -19.97
N ALA A 137 -5.55 -19.80 -20.00
CA ALA A 137 -6.73 -19.17 -19.41
C ALA A 137 -6.49 -18.83 -17.93
N ARG A 138 -5.91 -19.75 -17.16
CA ARG A 138 -5.55 -19.51 -15.74
C ARG A 138 -4.57 -18.34 -15.57
N HIS A 139 -3.61 -18.17 -16.48
CA HIS A 139 -2.63 -17.07 -16.40
C HIS A 139 -3.24 -15.74 -16.85
N GLU A 140 -4.04 -15.74 -17.91
CA GLU A 140 -4.81 -14.56 -18.35
C GLU A 140 -5.78 -14.08 -17.27
N THR A 141 -6.47 -14.98 -16.58
CA THR A 141 -7.31 -14.61 -15.42
C THR A 141 -6.48 -13.89 -14.34
N ARG A 142 -5.26 -14.35 -14.05
CA ARG A 142 -4.37 -13.70 -13.07
C ARG A 142 -3.87 -12.34 -13.53
N VAL A 143 -3.65 -12.14 -14.84
CA VAL A 143 -3.31 -10.83 -15.40
C VAL A 143 -4.51 -9.89 -15.29
N ASN A 144 -5.71 -10.35 -15.62
CA ASN A 144 -6.94 -9.55 -15.57
C ASN A 144 -7.38 -9.20 -14.15
N GLN A 145 -6.89 -9.91 -13.13
CA GLN A 145 -7.06 -9.58 -11.72
C GLN A 145 -6.17 -8.40 -11.25
N LEU A 146 -5.14 -8.02 -12.02
CA LEU A 146 -4.31 -6.86 -11.71
C LEU A 146 -4.98 -5.58 -12.25
N PRO A 147 -5.05 -4.49 -11.46
CA PRO A 147 -5.72 -3.25 -11.84
C PRO A 147 -4.89 -2.50 -12.88
N ASP A 148 -5.52 -2.05 -13.96
CA ASP A 148 -4.87 -1.36 -15.09
C ASP A 148 -4.21 -0.04 -14.71
N SER A 149 -4.78 0.67 -13.74
CA SER A 149 -4.23 1.89 -13.18
C SER A 149 -4.53 1.95 -11.68
N LEU A 150 -3.77 2.77 -10.95
CA LEU A 150 -4.11 3.24 -9.60
C LEU A 150 -4.58 4.71 -9.61
N ASP A 151 -4.77 5.29 -10.80
CA ASP A 151 -5.31 6.63 -10.97
C ASP A 151 -6.83 6.63 -10.77
N PRO A 152 -7.35 7.33 -9.74
CA PRO A 152 -8.78 7.41 -9.50
C PRO A 152 -9.59 7.89 -10.71
N ASN A 153 -9.02 8.74 -11.57
CA ASN A 153 -9.70 9.23 -12.76
C ASN A 153 -9.80 8.17 -13.87
N VAL A 154 -8.82 7.27 -13.95
CA VAL A 154 -8.85 6.13 -14.88
C VAL A 154 -9.75 5.03 -14.33
N ASP A 155 -9.82 4.88 -13.01
CA ASP A 155 -10.73 3.96 -12.33
C ASP A 155 -12.21 4.28 -12.55
N ASP A 156 -12.57 5.56 -12.68
CA ASP A 156 -13.96 6.01 -12.95
C ASP A 156 -14.42 5.60 -14.37
N VAL A 157 -13.53 5.73 -15.36
CA VAL A 157 -13.75 5.21 -16.72
C VAL A 157 -13.87 3.68 -16.72
N SER A 158 -13.10 3.02 -15.85
CA SER A 158 -13.15 1.57 -15.69
C SER A 158 -14.41 1.10 -14.95
N ALA A 159 -15.03 1.92 -14.09
CA ALA A 159 -16.31 1.64 -13.46
C ALA A 159 -17.46 1.67 -14.46
N ALA A 160 -17.53 2.71 -15.31
CA ALA A 160 -18.50 2.78 -16.39
C ALA A 160 -18.39 1.59 -17.37
N GLY A 161 -17.16 1.12 -17.61
CA GLY A 161 -16.91 -0.08 -18.40
C GLY A 161 -17.46 -1.36 -17.75
N ILE A 162 -17.33 -1.52 -16.43
CA ILE A 162 -17.85 -2.70 -15.71
C ILE A 162 -19.38 -2.76 -15.77
N ASP A 163 -20.05 -1.62 -15.56
CA ASP A 163 -21.51 -1.55 -15.62
C ASP A 163 -22.02 -1.90 -17.03
N LEU A 164 -21.36 -1.38 -18.07
CA LEU A 164 -21.68 -1.71 -19.46
C LEU A 164 -21.46 -3.20 -19.78
N THR A 165 -20.36 -3.79 -19.31
CA THR A 165 -20.11 -5.24 -19.50
C THR A 165 -21.17 -6.08 -18.78
N ARG A 166 -21.59 -5.70 -17.57
CA ARG A 166 -22.68 -6.36 -16.84
C ARG A 166 -24.00 -6.27 -17.60
N GLU A 167 -24.29 -5.13 -18.22
CA GLU A 167 -25.47 -4.95 -19.07
C GLU A 167 -25.42 -5.84 -20.33
N LEU A 168 -24.26 -5.95 -20.97
CA LEU A 168 -24.05 -6.84 -22.12
C LEU A 168 -24.22 -8.32 -21.75
N ILE A 169 -23.65 -8.78 -20.63
CA ILE A 169 -23.82 -10.15 -20.12
C ILE A 169 -25.31 -10.44 -19.87
N ALA A 170 -26.05 -9.49 -19.28
CA ALA A 170 -27.49 -9.63 -19.05
C ALA A 170 -28.29 -9.72 -20.37
N ALA A 171 -27.90 -8.95 -21.39
CA ALA A 171 -28.50 -9.01 -22.72
C ALA A 171 -28.22 -10.35 -23.42
N GLU A 172 -26.99 -10.85 -23.33
CA GLU A 172 -26.59 -12.14 -23.89
C GLU A 172 -27.37 -13.29 -23.24
N ARG A 173 -27.49 -13.30 -21.91
CA ARG A 173 -28.27 -14.31 -21.18
C ARG A 173 -29.73 -14.34 -21.63
N LYS A 174 -30.36 -13.18 -21.83
CA LYS A 174 -31.73 -13.08 -22.37
C LYS A 174 -31.83 -13.71 -23.77
N PHE A 175 -30.86 -13.45 -24.64
CA PHE A 175 -30.86 -14.01 -25.99
C PHE A 175 -30.66 -15.53 -25.99
N ILE A 176 -29.79 -16.05 -25.13
CA ILE A 176 -29.61 -17.50 -24.94
C ILE A 176 -30.92 -18.18 -24.52
N HIS A 177 -31.72 -17.57 -23.64
CA HIS A 177 -33.04 -18.11 -23.29
C HIS A 177 -34.02 -18.13 -24.46
N VAL A 178 -33.97 -17.13 -25.35
CA VAL A 178 -34.77 -17.13 -26.59
C VAL A 178 -34.35 -18.28 -27.50
N LEU A 179 -33.04 -18.47 -27.70
CA LEU A 179 -32.54 -19.58 -28.52
C LEU A 179 -32.96 -20.95 -27.97
N LEU A 180 -32.99 -21.13 -26.64
CA LEU A 180 -33.49 -22.36 -26.02
C LEU A 180 -34.99 -22.54 -26.28
N ARG A 181 -35.79 -21.48 -26.07
CA ARG A 181 -37.25 -21.52 -26.28
C ARG A 181 -37.60 -21.85 -27.73
N ASP A 182 -36.83 -21.34 -28.67
CA ASP A 182 -37.01 -21.56 -30.11
C ASP A 182 -36.43 -22.90 -30.59
N GLY A 183 -35.89 -23.72 -29.68
CA GLY A 183 -35.32 -25.05 -29.98
C GLY A 183 -34.02 -25.01 -30.79
N ARG A 184 -33.37 -23.85 -30.90
CA ARG A 184 -32.13 -23.66 -31.67
C ARG A 184 -30.89 -24.17 -30.94
N ILE A 185 -30.96 -24.29 -29.62
CA ILE A 185 -29.91 -24.85 -28.76
C ILE A 185 -30.51 -25.84 -27.76
N THR A 186 -29.70 -26.76 -27.25
CA THR A 186 -30.11 -27.70 -26.20
C THR A 186 -29.90 -27.08 -24.81
N ASP A 187 -30.54 -27.67 -23.78
CA ASP A 187 -30.32 -27.24 -22.39
C ASP A 187 -28.85 -27.41 -21.96
N GLU A 188 -28.16 -28.43 -22.49
CA GLU A 188 -26.74 -28.64 -22.24
C GLU A 188 -25.89 -27.51 -22.82
N THR A 189 -26.15 -27.10 -24.08
CA THR A 189 -25.47 -25.97 -24.71
C THR A 189 -25.72 -24.68 -23.94
N ARG A 190 -26.96 -24.42 -23.52
CA ARG A 190 -27.29 -23.26 -22.67
C ARG A 190 -26.46 -23.26 -21.38
N ARG A 191 -26.45 -24.38 -20.63
CA ARG A 191 -25.72 -24.47 -19.36
C ARG A 191 -24.23 -24.24 -19.51
N ARG A 192 -23.65 -24.66 -20.64
CA ARG A 192 -22.23 -24.42 -20.94
C ARG A 192 -21.97 -22.92 -21.12
N ILE A 193 -22.79 -22.25 -21.95
CA ILE A 193 -22.67 -20.81 -22.20
C ILE A 193 -22.94 -19.99 -20.93
N GLU A 194 -23.99 -20.33 -20.16
CA GLU A 194 -24.28 -19.67 -18.89
C GLU A 194 -23.13 -19.79 -17.89
N ARG A 195 -22.45 -20.93 -17.83
CA ARG A 195 -21.28 -21.10 -16.97
C ARG A 195 -20.13 -20.17 -17.37
N ASP A 196 -19.91 -19.98 -18.67
CA ASP A 196 -18.86 -19.08 -19.17
C ASP A 196 -19.19 -17.61 -18.82
N LEU A 197 -20.47 -17.21 -18.96
CA LEU A 197 -20.95 -15.89 -18.53
C LEU A 197 -20.83 -15.68 -17.00
N ASP A 198 -21.11 -16.72 -16.20
CA ASP A 198 -20.95 -16.66 -14.74
C ASP A 198 -19.47 -16.47 -14.34
N LEU A 199 -18.53 -17.09 -15.07
CA LEU A 199 -17.10 -16.91 -14.84
C LEU A 199 -16.64 -15.49 -15.19
N GLU A 200 -17.17 -14.92 -16.27
CA GLU A 200 -16.89 -13.54 -16.67
C GLU A 200 -17.44 -12.56 -15.63
N GLU A 201 -18.68 -12.75 -15.17
CA GLU A 201 -19.30 -11.93 -14.12
C GLU A 201 -18.56 -12.04 -12.78
N ALA A 202 -18.09 -13.25 -12.40
CA ALA A 202 -17.26 -13.44 -11.22
C ALA A 202 -15.91 -12.71 -11.32
N SER A 203 -15.32 -12.64 -12.52
CA SER A 203 -14.09 -11.89 -12.76
C SER A 203 -14.30 -10.37 -12.58
N LEU A 204 -15.45 -9.85 -13.00
CA LEU A 204 -15.87 -8.46 -12.82
C LEU A 204 -16.15 -8.14 -11.35
N ALA A 205 -16.88 -8.99 -10.63
CA ALA A 205 -17.19 -8.82 -9.21
C ALA A 205 -15.93 -8.83 -8.33
N ASN A 206 -14.93 -9.66 -8.67
CA ASN A 206 -13.65 -9.68 -7.96
C ASN A 206 -12.85 -8.39 -8.19
N ARG A 207 -13.00 -7.78 -9.37
CA ARG A 207 -12.42 -6.47 -9.69
C ARG A 207 -13.14 -5.34 -8.93
N GLU A 208 -14.45 -5.44 -8.69
CA GLU A 208 -15.24 -4.51 -7.85
C GLU A 208 -14.90 -4.64 -6.35
N TYR A 209 -14.84 -5.86 -5.79
CA TYR A 209 -14.62 -6.07 -4.36
C TYR A 209 -13.26 -5.54 -3.88
N ARG A 210 -12.26 -5.51 -4.75
CA ARG A 210 -10.94 -4.97 -4.44
C ARG A 210 -10.86 -3.44 -4.50
N ARG A 211 -11.93 -2.76 -4.93
CA ARG A 211 -12.06 -1.29 -4.97
C ARG A 211 -12.63 -0.67 -3.69
N GLY A 212 -13.33 -1.47 -2.86
CA GLY A 212 -13.92 -1.03 -1.58
C GLY A 212 -13.00 -1.27 -0.39
#